data_AF-A0A060LTH7-F1
#
_entry.id   AF-A0A060LTH7-F1
#
_cell.length_a   1.000
_cell.length_b   1.000
_cell.length_c   1.000
_cell.angle_alpha   90.00
_cell.angle_beta   90.00
_cell.angle_gamma   90.00
#
_symmetry.space_group_name_H-M   'P 1'
#
loop_
_entity.id
_entity.type
_entity.pdbx_description
1 polymer ?
#
loop_
_entity_poly.entity_id
_entity_poly.type
_entity_poly.pdbx_seq_one_letter_code
_entity_poly.pdbx_strand_id
1 'polypeptide(L)'
;MEAENKGRQQRPTWLKWLLRIVFAYIGLLVLVLASAILTMTGTFTLIVLELFMDNDSLRTINEQYLVPSSEFLWDLFTRLVPGL
;
A
#
# COMPACT_ATOMS: atom_id res chain seq x y z
N MET A 1 13.49 50.34 26.29
CA MET A 1 12.69 49.16 26.67
C MET A 1 11.58 49.06 25.64
N GLU A 2 11.80 48.43 24.49
CA GLU A 2 10.80 48.39 23.39
C GLU A 2 11.28 47.43 22.29
N ALA A 3 11.18 46.13 22.57
CA ALA A 3 11.20 45.09 21.54
C ALA A 3 10.49 43.86 22.13
N GLU A 4 9.32 44.12 22.67
CA GLU A 4 8.41 43.10 23.17
C GLU A 4 7.88 42.28 21.99
N ASN A 5 8.01 40.96 22.10
CA ASN A 5 7.21 39.96 21.40
C ASN A 5 7.18 40.01 19.86
N LYS A 6 8.30 39.63 19.22
CA LYS A 6 8.24 39.06 17.87
C LYS A 6 7.46 37.74 17.90
N GLY A 7 6.21 37.81 17.42
CA GLY A 7 5.60 36.76 16.63
C GLY A 7 5.40 35.42 17.34
N ARG A 8 4.45 35.35 18.27
CA ARG A 8 3.71 34.09 18.47
C ARG A 8 2.97 33.80 17.16
N GLN A 9 3.65 33.14 16.23
CA GLN A 9 3.03 32.45 15.10
C GLN A 9 2.01 31.49 15.69
N GLN A 10 0.76 31.94 15.79
CA GLN A 10 -0.38 31.09 16.01
C GLN A 10 -0.44 30.15 14.81
N ARG A 11 0.30 29.03 14.86
CA ARG A 11 0.15 27.95 13.88
C ARG A 11 -1.32 27.54 13.99
N PRO A 12 -2.15 27.83 12.97
CA PRO A 12 -3.58 27.74 13.14
C PRO A 12 -3.94 26.30 13.52
N THR A 13 -4.72 26.15 14.58
CA THR A 13 -5.07 24.84 15.15
C THR A 13 -5.70 23.92 14.11
N TRP A 14 -6.38 24.51 13.11
CA TRP A 14 -6.95 23.83 11.96
C TRP A 14 -5.90 23.19 11.04
N LEU A 15 -4.75 23.84 10.85
CA LEU A 15 -3.66 23.35 9.99
C LEU A 15 -3.00 22.10 10.57
N LYS A 16 -2.84 22.05 11.91
CA LYS A 16 -2.35 20.84 12.60
C LYS A 16 -3.33 19.68 12.47
N TRP A 17 -4.63 19.95 12.48
CA TRP A 17 -5.67 18.93 12.36
C TRP A 17 -5.73 18.35 10.95
N LEU A 18 -5.69 19.22 9.93
CA LEU A 18 -5.66 18.83 8.53
C LEU A 18 -4.39 18.02 8.19
N LEU A 19 -3.24 18.45 8.70
CA LEU A 19 -1.98 17.71 8.55
C LEU A 19 -2.07 16.29 9.14
N ARG A 20 -2.76 16.12 10.27
CA ARG A 20 -2.94 14.80 10.90
C ARG A 20 -3.80 13.86 10.05
N ILE A 21 -4.86 14.39 9.42
CA ILE A 21 -5.72 13.63 8.51
C ILE A 21 -4.95 13.24 7.25
N VAL A 22 -4.18 14.17 6.68
CA VAL A 22 -3.33 13.92 5.51
C VAL A 22 -2.30 12.83 5.83
N PHE A 23 -1.65 12.89 7.00
CA PHE A 23 -0.72 11.84 7.42
C PHE A 23 -1.40 10.48 7.64
N ALA A 24 -2.61 10.45 8.19
CA ALA A 24 -3.37 9.22 8.35
C ALA A 24 -3.72 8.59 6.98
N TYR A 25 -4.11 9.42 6.01
CA TYR A 25 -4.38 8.99 4.64
C TYR A 25 -3.13 8.45 3.93
N ILE A 26 -2.00 9.14 4.06
CA ILE A 26 -0.71 8.67 3.54
C ILE A 26 -0.32 7.34 4.19
N GLY A 27 -0.50 7.21 5.51
CA GLY A 27 -0.25 5.94 6.21
C GLY A 27 -1.11 4.79 5.68
N LEU A 28 -2.40 5.04 5.43
CA LEU A 28 -3.29 4.06 4.80
C LEU A 28 -2.80 3.66 3.41
N LEU A 29 -2.42 4.63 2.57
CA LEU A 29 -1.90 4.38 1.23
C LEU A 29 -0.62 3.54 1.26
N VAL A 30 0.31 3.86 2.16
CA VAL A 30 1.55 3.09 2.34
C VAL A 30 1.24 1.65 2.76
N LEU A 31 0.25 1.45 3.64
CA LEU A 31 -0.15 0.11 4.11
C LEU A 31 -0.72 -0.73 2.96
N VAL A 32 -1.61 -0.15 2.14
CA VAL A 32 -2.17 -0.83 0.97
C VAL A 32 -1.07 -1.17 -0.04
N LEU A 33 -0.18 -0.22 -0.33
CA LEU A 33 0.93 -0.43 -1.26
C LEU A 33 1.89 -1.51 -0.75
N ALA A 34 2.23 -1.48 0.55
CA ALA A 34 3.09 -2.48 1.16
C ALA A 34 2.45 -3.88 1.10
N SER A 35 1.15 -3.98 1.37
CA SER A 35 0.42 -5.24 1.23
C SER A 35 0.47 -5.77 -0.21
N ALA A 36 0.25 -4.91 -1.20
CA ALA A 36 0.32 -5.32 -2.61
C ALA A 36 1.72 -5.84 -2.99
N ILE A 37 2.78 -5.13 -2.59
CA ILE A 37 4.17 -5.54 -2.86
C ILE A 37 4.48 -6.88 -2.16
N LEU A 38 4.04 -7.06 -0.92
CA LEU A 38 4.22 -8.33 -0.20
C LEU A 38 3.50 -9.47 -0.89
N THR A 39 2.27 -9.26 -1.37
CA THR A 39 1.53 -10.30 -2.10
C THR A 39 2.21 -10.65 -3.43
N MET A 40 2.65 -9.66 -4.20
CA MET A 40 3.40 -9.89 -5.44
C MET A 40 4.72 -10.64 -5.19
N THR A 41 5.46 -10.23 -4.16
CA THR A 41 6.74 -10.85 -3.78
C THR A 41 6.53 -12.29 -3.29
N GLY A 42 5.50 -12.52 -2.49
CA GLY A 42 5.11 -13.85 -2.03
C GLY A 42 4.73 -14.77 -3.19
N THR A 43 3.90 -14.27 -4.10
CA THR A 43 3.50 -14.99 -5.33
C THR A 43 4.73 -15.35 -6.17
N PHE A 44 5.64 -14.41 -6.38
CA PHE A 44 6.89 -14.66 -7.12
C PHE A 44 7.77 -15.71 -6.42
N THR A 45 7.87 -15.64 -5.09
CA THR A 45 8.65 -16.59 -4.30
C THR A 45 8.07 -17.99 -4.39
N LEU A 46 6.74 -18.12 -4.33
CA LEU A 46 6.05 -19.41 -4.49
C LEU A 46 6.27 -20.00 -5.87
N ILE A 47 6.16 -19.20 -6.94
CA ILE A 47 6.44 -19.64 -8.32
C ILE A 47 7.88 -20.12 -8.48
N VAL A 48 8.86 -19.39 -7.92
CA VAL A 48 10.26 -19.81 -7.97
C VAL A 48 10.47 -21.10 -7.17
N LEU A 49 9.87 -21.22 -5.98
CA LEU A 49 9.95 -22.44 -5.18
C LEU A 49 9.39 -23.64 -5.93
N GLU A 50 8.29 -23.45 -6.63
CA GLU A 50 7.65 -24.45 -7.50
C GLU A 50 8.55 -24.86 -8.66
N LEU A 51 9.22 -23.90 -9.32
CA LEU A 51 10.16 -24.14 -10.41
C LEU A 51 11.41 -24.92 -9.96
N PHE A 52 11.77 -24.81 -8.68
CA PHE A 52 12.89 -25.55 -8.08
C PHE A 52 12.48 -26.90 -7.47
N MET A 53 11.20 -27.10 -7.12
CA MET A 53 10.73 -28.31 -6.43
C MET A 53 9.97 -29.32 -7.31
N ASP A 54 9.62 -28.99 -8.55
CA ASP A 54 9.02 -29.91 -9.56
C ASP A 54 7.85 -30.76 -9.00
N ASN A 55 6.96 -30.13 -8.22
CA ASN A 55 5.81 -30.77 -7.56
C ASN A 55 4.49 -30.31 -8.20
N ASP A 56 3.76 -31.22 -8.86
CA ASP A 56 2.46 -30.99 -9.55
C ASP A 56 1.36 -30.37 -8.67
N SER A 57 1.48 -30.45 -7.34
CA SER A 57 0.50 -29.89 -6.41
C SER A 57 0.54 -28.36 -6.35
N LEU A 58 1.69 -27.75 -6.62
CA LEU A 58 1.88 -26.30 -6.55
C LEU A 58 1.26 -25.60 -7.77
N ARG A 59 1.26 -26.27 -8.93
CA ARG A 59 0.65 -25.76 -10.16
C ARG A 59 -0.85 -25.59 -10.02
N THR A 60 -1.47 -26.56 -9.35
CA THR A 60 -2.90 -26.52 -9.03
C THR A 60 -3.22 -25.37 -8.09
N ILE A 61 -2.35 -25.08 -7.11
CA ILE A 61 -2.52 -23.94 -6.18
C ILE A 61 -2.34 -22.60 -6.91
N ASN A 62 -1.40 -22.53 -7.85
CA ASN A 62 -1.13 -21.32 -8.63
C ASN A 62 -2.31 -20.96 -9.55
N GLU A 63 -2.82 -21.94 -10.31
CA GLU A 63 -3.98 -21.75 -11.19
C GLU A 63 -5.28 -21.48 -10.40
N GLN A 64 -5.45 -22.11 -9.23
CA GLN A 64 -6.71 -22.04 -8.48
C GLN A 64 -6.79 -20.85 -7.51
N TYR A 65 -5.66 -20.33 -7.02
CA TYR A 65 -5.65 -19.27 -6.00
C TYR A 65 -4.83 -18.04 -6.37
N LEU A 66 -3.65 -18.20 -6.97
CA LEU A 66 -2.74 -17.07 -7.22
C LEU A 66 -3.16 -16.25 -8.45
N VAL A 67 -3.58 -16.90 -9.54
CA VAL A 67 -4.09 -16.20 -10.74
C VAL A 67 -5.35 -15.37 -10.42
N PRO A 68 -6.40 -15.93 -9.78
CA PRO A 68 -7.59 -15.16 -9.43
C PRO A 68 -7.31 -14.06 -8.41
N SER A 69 -6.43 -14.32 -7.44
CA SER A 69 -6.06 -13.30 -6.43
C SER A 69 -5.29 -12.14 -7.04
N SER A 70 -4.42 -12.41 -8.01
CA SER A 70 -3.67 -11.38 -8.74
C SER A 70 -4.60 -10.52 -9.59
N GLU A 71 -5.54 -11.12 -10.33
CA GLU A 71 -6.54 -10.39 -11.11
C GLU A 71 -7.47 -9.56 -10.20
N PHE A 72 -7.90 -10.10 -9.07
CA PHE A 72 -8.72 -9.37 -8.11
C PHE A 72 -7.98 -8.18 -7.50
N LEU A 73 -6.71 -8.35 -7.12
CA LEU A 73 -5.88 -7.27 -6.60
C LEU A 73 -5.60 -6.21 -7.67
N TRP A 74 -5.43 -6.63 -8.93
CA TRP A 74 -5.28 -5.73 -10.07
C TRP A 74 -6.55 -4.92 -10.34
N ASP A 75 -7.73 -5.55 -10.33
CA ASP A 75 -9.01 -4.87 -10.50
C ASP A 75 -9.32 -3.91 -9.34
N LEU A 76 -9.00 -4.32 -8.11
CA LEU A 76 -9.06 -3.42 -6.95
C LEU A 76 -8.14 -2.22 -7.13
N PHE A 77 -6.92 -2.45 -7.61
CA PHE A 77 -5.92 -1.40 -7.83
C PHE A 77 -6.36 -0.41 -8.92
N THR A 78 -6.80 -0.88 -10.08
CA THR A 78 -7.29 -0.02 -11.18
C THR A 78 -8.57 0.72 -10.79
N ARG A 79 -9.41 0.14 -9.93
CA ARG A 79 -10.60 0.81 -9.41
C ARG A 79 -10.28 1.86 -8.34
N LEU A 80 -9.22 1.66 -7.55
CA LEU A 80 -8.74 2.63 -6.56
C LEU A 80 -7.95 3.78 -7.19
N VAL A 81 -7.29 3.54 -8.33
CA VAL A 81 -6.53 4.52 -9.10
C VAL A 81 -7.30 4.83 -10.39
N PRO A 82 -8.29 5.74 -10.35
CA PRO A 82 -9.02 6.11 -11.56
C PRO A 82 -8.07 6.89 -12.49
N GLY A 83 -7.77 6.32 -13.67
CA GLY A 83 -7.04 7.03 -14.73
C GLY A 83 -5.89 6.30 -15.42
N LEU A 84 -5.81 4.97 -15.39
CA LEU A 84 -5.06 4.18 -16.38
C LEU A 84 -5.93 3.90 -17.61
#